data_AF-A0A7K2KSS9-F1
#
_entry.id   AF-A0A7K2KSS9-F1
#
_cell.length_a   1.000
_cell.length_b   1.000
_cell.length_c   1.000
_cell.angle_alpha   90.00
_cell.angle_beta   90.00
_cell.angle_gamma   90.00
#
_symmetry.space_group_name_H-M   'P 1'
#
loop_
_entity.id
_entity.type
_entity.pdbx_description
1 polymer ?
#
loop_
_entity_poly.entity_id
_entity_poly.type
_entity_poly.pdbx_seq_one_letter_code
_entity_poly.pdbx_strand_id
1 'polypeptide(L)'
;MTSGSGTTIWFAPQGFQASFVTVQYRIDGGQPQNHFLSYDSADRRWELPVQVPAGATVTYFFHYQPTTQTSQITTPTYTWKAA
;
A
#
# COMPACT_ATOMS: atom_id res chain seq x y z
N MET A 1 18.35 3.05 19.69
CA MET A 1 18.08 2.82 18.25
C MET A 1 16.77 2.06 18.17
N THR A 2 15.66 2.72 17.87
CA THR A 2 14.35 2.07 17.74
C THR A 2 14.30 1.44 16.36
N SER A 3 14.54 0.13 16.26
CA SER A 3 14.31 -0.63 15.04
C SER A 3 12.81 -0.73 14.82
N GLY A 4 12.25 0.13 13.96
CA GLY A 4 10.90 -0.09 13.43
C GLY A 4 10.87 -1.44 12.72
N SER A 5 9.92 -2.30 13.07
CA SER A 5 9.67 -3.55 12.34
C SER A 5 9.25 -3.20 10.92
N GLY A 6 10.13 -3.41 9.95
CA GLY A 6 9.81 -3.19 8.55
C GLY A 6 8.57 -4.00 8.18
N THR A 7 7.52 -3.33 7.73
CA THR A 7 6.30 -3.98 7.22
C THR A 7 6.14 -3.59 5.76
N THR A 8 5.60 -4.49 4.94
CA THR A 8 5.31 -4.21 3.54
C THR A 8 3.82 -3.99 3.36
N ILE A 9 3.44 -2.81 2.85
CA ILE A 9 2.10 -2.61 2.30
C ILE A 9 2.13 -3.17 0.88
N TRP A 10 1.18 -4.05 0.54
CA TRP A 10 1.15 -4.69 -0.77
C TRP A 10 -0.26 -4.70 -1.39
N PHE A 11 -0.29 -4.77 -2.72
CA PHE A 11 -1.50 -4.87 -3.52
C PHE A 11 -1.30 -5.92 -4.63
N ALA A 12 -2.10 -6.98 -4.62
CA ALA A 12 -2.07 -8.01 -5.65
C ALA A 12 -3.34 -7.93 -6.52
N PRO A 13 -3.23 -7.47 -7.78
CA PRO A 13 -4.33 -7.52 -8.74
C PRO A 13 -4.87 -8.95 -8.90
N GLN A 14 -6.19 -9.14 -8.85
CA GLN A 14 -6.84 -10.43 -9.10
C GLN A 14 -7.61 -10.40 -10.41
N GLY A 15 -7.13 -11.13 -11.42
CA GLY A 15 -7.79 -11.21 -12.74
C GLY A 15 -7.56 -10.01 -13.66
N PHE A 16 -6.65 -9.09 -13.32
CA PHE A 16 -6.25 -7.97 -14.16
C PHE A 16 -4.77 -7.62 -13.94
N GLN A 17 -4.22 -6.77 -14.80
CA GLN A 17 -2.92 -6.13 -14.60
C GLN A 17 -3.12 -4.64 -14.35
N ALA A 18 -2.30 -4.05 -13.47
CA ALA A 18 -2.31 -2.61 -13.23
C ALA A 18 -1.10 -1.96 -13.93
N SER A 19 -1.27 -0.76 -14.49
CA SER A 19 -0.16 0.03 -15.05
C SER A 19 0.63 0.73 -13.94
N PHE A 20 -0.04 1.14 -12.87
CA PHE A 20 0.56 1.61 -11.63
C PHE A 20 -0.40 1.35 -10.47
N VAL A 21 0.18 1.38 -9.27
CA VAL A 21 -0.55 1.41 -8.00
C VAL A 21 0.07 2.48 -7.12
N THR A 22 -0.75 3.31 -6.50
CA THR A 22 -0.35 4.18 -5.39
C THR A 22 -1.09 3.78 -4.13
N VAL A 23 -0.49 4.09 -2.98
CA VAL A 23 -1.13 3.97 -1.67
C VAL A 23 -1.15 5.35 -1.02
N GLN A 24 -2.29 5.69 -0.44
CA GLN A 24 -2.36 6.73 0.58
C GLN A 24 -2.51 6.08 1.95
N TYR A 25 -1.61 6.37 2.89
CA TYR A 25 -1.66 5.83 4.25
C TYR A 25 -1.39 6.87 5.34
N ARG A 26 -1.82 6.56 6.56
CA ARG A 26 -1.55 7.30 7.81
C ARG A 26 -1.12 6.33 8.90
N ILE A 27 -0.20 6.77 9.75
CA ILE A 27 0.23 6.05 10.95
C ILE A 27 -0.33 6.82 12.16
N ASP A 28 -1.09 6.14 13.02
CA ASP A 28 -1.75 6.66 14.22
C ASP A 28 -2.55 7.97 13.98
N GLY A 29 -3.22 8.05 12.82
CA GLY A 29 -4.01 9.23 12.44
C GLY A 29 -3.17 10.47 12.09
N GLY A 30 -1.85 10.33 11.96
CA GLY A 30 -0.95 11.40 11.53
C GLY A 30 -1.17 11.86 10.07
N GLN A 31 -0.19 12.59 9.54
CA GLN A 31 -0.29 13.15 8.19
C GLN A 31 -0.40 12.06 7.12
N PRO A 32 -1.24 12.27 6.08
CA PRO A 32 -1.33 11.35 4.95
C PRO A 32 -0.02 11.35 4.16
N GLN A 33 0.43 10.14 3.81
CA GLN A 33 1.56 9.88 2.93
C GLN A 33 1.01 9.25 1.66
N ASN A 34 1.47 9.67 0.48
CA ASN A 34 1.03 9.13 -0.81
C ASN A 34 2.25 8.71 -1.64
N HIS A 35 2.30 7.44 -2.03
CA HIS A 35 3.46 6.85 -2.69
C HIS A 35 3.04 5.90 -3.82
N PHE A 36 3.84 5.86 -4.89
CA PHE A 36 3.78 4.77 -5.86
C PHE A 36 4.39 3.50 -5.26
N LEU A 37 3.80 2.35 -5.59
CA LEU A 37 4.35 1.04 -5.26
C LEU A 37 5.27 0.57 -6.39
N SER A 38 6.18 -0.33 -6.07
CA SER A 38 7.00 -1.06 -7.05
C SER A 38 6.42 -2.44 -7.29
N TYR A 39 6.39 -2.89 -8.54
CA TYR A 39 5.91 -4.24 -8.86
C TYR A 39 7.00 -5.28 -8.60
N ASP A 40 6.71 -6.24 -7.73
CA ASP A 40 7.50 -7.45 -7.56
C ASP A 40 6.92 -8.58 -8.43
N SER A 41 7.71 -8.99 -9.42
CA SER A 41 7.34 -10.06 -10.35
C SER A 41 7.41 -11.46 -9.74
N ALA A 42 8.20 -11.68 -8.68
CA ALA A 42 8.30 -12.97 -8.02
C ALA A 42 7.00 -13.29 -7.26
N ASP A 43 6.51 -12.33 -6.48
CA ASP A 43 5.28 -12.45 -5.70
C ASP A 43 4.02 -11.99 -6.48
N ARG A 44 4.19 -11.47 -7.70
CA ARG A 44 3.13 -10.95 -8.58
C ARG A 44 2.24 -9.91 -7.90
N ARG A 45 2.86 -8.99 -7.16
CA ARG A 45 2.18 -7.94 -6.39
C ARG A 45 2.98 -6.64 -6.39
N TRP A 46 2.28 -5.55 -6.14
CA TRP A 46 2.86 -4.23 -5.93
C TRP A 46 3.20 -4.07 -4.45
N GLU A 47 4.35 -3.48 -4.13
CA GLU A 47 4.86 -3.36 -2.77
C GLU A 47 5.40 -1.96 -2.45
N LEU A 48 5.23 -1.57 -1.18
CA LEU A 48 5.91 -0.46 -0.55
C LEU A 48 6.42 -0.90 0.83
N PRO A 49 7.74 -1.07 1.00
CA PRO A 49 8.34 -1.22 2.32
C PRO A 49 8.12 0.06 3.15
N VAL A 50 7.57 -0.09 4.35
CA VAL A 50 7.32 1.00 5.28
C VAL A 50 7.89 0.70 6.67
N GLN A 51 8.39 1.73 7.33
CA GLN A 51 8.77 1.65 8.73
C GLN A 51 7.56 2.05 9.58
N VAL A 52 7.04 1.09 10.34
CA VAL A 52 5.89 1.32 11.22
C VAL A 52 6.31 0.95 12.64
N PRO A 53 6.14 1.86 13.62
CA PRO A 53 6.37 1.52 15.02
C PRO A 53 5.46 0.36 15.46
N ALA A 54 6.01 -0.56 16.25
CA ALA A 54 5.22 -1.65 16.84
C ALA A 54 4.04 -1.09 17.64
N GLY A 55 2.87 -1.69 17.48
CA GLY A 55 1.63 -1.26 18.11
C GLY A 55 0.93 -0.07 17.45
N ALA A 56 1.53 0.59 16.45
CA ALA A 56 0.90 1.67 15.71
C ALA A 56 -0.22 1.17 14.80
N THR A 57 -1.24 1.99 14.58
CA THR A 57 -2.35 1.72 13.67
C THR A 57 -2.09 2.37 12.32
N VAL A 58 -2.12 1.58 11.26
CA VAL A 58 -1.97 2.06 9.89
C VAL A 58 -3.31 2.00 9.19
N THR A 59 -3.76 3.15 8.68
CA THR A 59 -4.98 3.28 7.88
C THR A 59 -4.59 3.66 6.46
N TYR A 60 -5.08 2.94 5.47
CA TYR A 60 -4.61 3.06 4.09
C TYR A 60 -5.67 2.68 3.05
N PHE A 61 -5.48 3.14 1.82
CA PHE A 61 -6.25 2.72 0.64
C PHE A 61 -5.38 2.87 -0.61
N PHE A 62 -5.74 2.18 -1.68
CA PHE A 62 -5.00 2.20 -2.93
C PHE A 62 -5.74 2.94 -4.03
N HIS A 63 -4.97 3.57 -4.91
CA HIS A 63 -5.42 3.91 -6.25
C HIS A 63 -4.65 3.03 -7.24
N TYR A 64 -5.35 2.44 -8.19
CA TYR A 64 -4.72 1.67 -9.24
C TYR A 64 -5.39 1.94 -10.58
N GLN A 65 -4.64 1.80 -11.66
CA GLN A 65 -5.20 1.86 -13.00
C GLN A 65 -5.05 0.49 -13.66
N PRO A 66 -6.15 -0.23 -13.95
CA PRO A 66 -6.10 -1.41 -14.81
C PRO A 66 -5.52 -1.08 -16.19
N THR A 67 -4.70 -1.96 -16.75
CA THR A 67 -4.12 -1.77 -18.10
C THR A 67 -5.17 -1.70 -19.21
N THR A 68 -6.39 -2.20 -18.94
CA THR A 68 -7.53 -2.18 -19.86
C THR A 68 -8.38 -0.91 -19.75
N GLN A 69 -7.99 0.06 -18.91
CA GLN A 69 -8.76 1.28 -18.64
C GLN A 69 -7.84 2.50 -18.61
N THR A 70 -8.43 3.69 -18.82
CA THR A 70 -7.73 4.98 -18.73
C THR A 70 -7.99 5.71 -17.40
N SER A 71 -8.90 5.19 -16.58
CA SER A 71 -9.28 5.77 -15.29
C SER A 71 -8.69 4.99 -14.13
N GLN A 72 -8.39 5.69 -13.03
CA GLN A 72 -8.01 5.08 -11.77
C GLN A 72 -9.23 4.59 -11.00
N ILE A 73 -9.05 3.50 -10.25
CA ILE A 73 -10.02 2.95 -9.31
C ILE A 73 -9.43 3.05 -7.91
N THR A 74 -10.27 3.44 -6.96
CA THR A 74 -9.89 3.59 -5.54
C THR A 74 -10.51 2.46 -4.74
N THR A 75 -9.73 1.81 -3.88
CA THR A 75 -10.24 0.78 -2.96
C THR A 75 -10.99 1.41 -1.78
N PRO A 76 -11.77 0.63 -1.03
CA PRO A 76 -12.14 1.02 0.34
C PRO A 76 -10.92 1.28 1.21
N THR A 77 -11.16 1.92 2.35
CA THR A 77 -10.16 2.11 3.40
C THR A 77 -9.97 0.84 4.21
N TYR A 78 -8.71 0.48 4.44
CA TYR A 78 -8.28 -0.63 5.26
C TYR A 78 -7.53 -0.12 6.49
N THR A 79 -7.55 -0.90 7.57
CA THR A 79 -6.79 -0.61 8.79
C THR A 79 -6.14 -1.88 9.32
N TRP A 80 -4.87 -1.77 9.73
CA TRP A 80 -4.17 -2.83 10.46
C TRP A 80 -3.35 -2.23 11.60
N LYS A 81 -3.04 -3.06 12.60
CA LYS A 81 -2.19 -2.70 13.72
C LYS A 81 -0.86 -3.43 13.58
N ALA A 82 0.24 -2.69 13.69
CA ALA A 82 1.57 -3.28 13.68
C ALA A 82 1.81 -4.12 14.93
N ALA A 83 2.39 -5.30 14.72
CA ALA A 83 2.75 -6.23 15.78
C ALA A 83 3.87 -5.66 16.67
#